data_AF-A0A5J9T5Y8-F1
#
_entry.id   AF-A0A5J9T5Y8-F1
#
_cell.length_a   1.000
_cell.length_b   1.000
_cell.length_c   1.000
_cell.angle_alpha   90.00
_cell.angle_beta   90.00
_cell.angle_gamma   90.00
#
_symmetry.space_group_name_H-M   'P 1'
#
loop_
_entity.id
_entity.type
_entity.pdbx_description
1 polymer ?
#
loop_
_entity_poly.entity_id
_entity_poly.type
_entity_poly.pdbx_seq_one_letter_code
_entity_poly.pdbx_strand_id
1 'polypeptide(L)'
;MGKIGEDVVKPKAQEMYLLPEIRLLNQHNHEKVQFNHRTGSRCYIAQLHALRDKYKDEDPTPLELFKEFHSSQKTGFISKPVQKAIDHMEAMMDNPVEEGQEPPSTESAVREVVRSNTFLRAVGISSKKRSRVSRSCQFQDLTWELYLEKVKRDELRETIEQQNLQLADLRKISVEATEARRTTTA
;
A
#
# COMPACT_ATOMS: atom_id res chain seq x y z
N MET A 1 52.35 14.08 -12.52
CA MET A 1 51.30 14.41 -13.50
C MET A 1 51.00 13.16 -14.32
N GLY A 2 49.77 12.64 -14.32
CA GLY A 2 49.42 11.47 -15.15
C GLY A 2 48.18 10.69 -14.72
N LYS A 3 47.01 11.36 -14.77
CA LYS A 3 45.62 10.88 -14.88
C LYS A 3 45.28 9.42 -14.50
N ILE A 4 44.53 9.29 -13.40
CA ILE A 4 43.71 8.11 -13.08
C ILE A 4 42.46 8.20 -13.97
N GLY A 5 42.30 7.26 -14.89
CA GLY A 5 41.13 7.18 -15.76
C GLY A 5 39.90 6.76 -14.94
N GLU A 6 38.91 7.65 -14.84
CA GLU A 6 37.55 7.26 -14.47
C GLU A 6 36.96 6.42 -15.60
N ASP A 7 36.99 5.10 -15.44
CA ASP A 7 36.09 4.21 -16.17
C ASP A 7 34.68 4.39 -15.62
N VAL A 8 34.02 5.48 -16.02
CA VAL A 8 32.57 5.62 -15.93
C VAL A 8 31.99 4.59 -16.88
N VAL A 9 31.62 3.42 -16.34
CA VAL A 9 30.90 2.38 -17.06
C VAL A 9 29.59 2.98 -17.58
N LYS A 10 29.58 3.37 -18.85
CA LYS A 10 28.37 3.84 -19.54
C LYS A 10 27.41 2.65 -19.69
N PRO A 11 26.13 2.78 -19.30
CA PRO A 11 25.17 1.70 -19.44
C PRO A 11 25.04 1.28 -20.91
N LYS A 12 24.91 -0.03 -21.16
CA LYS A 12 24.81 -0.58 -22.52
C LYS A 12 23.53 -0.08 -23.17
N ALA A 13 23.55 0.13 -24.49
CA ALA A 13 22.43 0.73 -25.25
C ALA A 13 21.06 0.08 -24.98
N GLN A 14 20.99 -1.22 -24.65
CA GLN A 14 19.75 -1.91 -24.27
C GLN A 14 19.14 -1.43 -22.94
N GLU A 15 19.95 -1.06 -21.93
CA GLU A 15 19.45 -0.48 -20.68
C GLU A 15 18.92 0.95 -20.87
N MET A 16 19.46 1.66 -21.86
CA MET A 16 19.09 3.04 -22.18
C MET A 16 17.66 3.15 -22.75
N TYR A 17 17.20 2.13 -23.49
CA TYR A 17 15.84 2.07 -24.05
C TYR A 17 14.79 1.56 -23.05
N LEU A 18 15.19 0.90 -21.96
CA LEU A 18 14.29 0.42 -20.91
C LEU A 18 13.99 1.48 -19.84
N LEU A 19 14.82 2.52 -19.73
CA LEU A 19 14.64 3.63 -18.77
C LEU A 19 13.28 4.34 -18.88
N PRO A 20 12.74 4.66 -20.08
CA PRO A 20 11.43 5.28 -20.21
C PRO A 20 10.29 4.38 -19.75
N GLU A 21 10.33 3.08 -20.10
CA GLU A 21 9.31 2.10 -19.70
C GLU A 21 9.32 1.87 -18.18
N ILE A 22 10.51 1.75 -17.57
CA ILE A 22 10.67 1.63 -16.12
C ILE A 22 10.14 2.88 -15.40
N ARG A 23 10.38 4.09 -15.94
CA ARG A 23 9.84 5.33 -15.36
C ARG A 23 8.32 5.33 -15.36
N LEU A 24 7.69 4.97 -16.48
CA LEU A 24 6.23 4.94 -16.60
C LEU A 24 5.62 3.91 -15.64
N LEU A 25 6.23 2.72 -15.54
CA LEU A 25 5.78 1.69 -14.61
C LEU A 25 5.92 2.16 -13.15
N ASN A 26 7.05 2.79 -12.80
CA ASN A 26 7.27 3.33 -11.45
C ASN A 26 6.28 4.45 -11.11
N GLN A 27 5.96 5.32 -12.07
CA GLN A 27 4.95 6.36 -11.88
C GLN A 27 3.56 5.76 -11.64
N HIS A 28 3.16 4.78 -12.45
CA HIS A 28 1.88 4.10 -12.28
C HIS A 28 1.81 3.31 -10.96
N ASN A 29 2.93 2.75 -10.50
CA ASN A 29 3.02 2.12 -9.18
C ASN A 29 2.94 3.17 -8.05
N HIS A 30 3.56 4.33 -8.22
CA HIS A 30 3.48 5.43 -7.26
C HIS A 30 2.05 5.97 -7.09
N GLU A 31 1.27 6.02 -8.18
CA GLU A 31 -0.16 6.38 -8.14
C GLU A 31 -1.02 5.38 -7.35
N LYS A 32 -0.59 4.13 -7.23
CA LYS A 32 -1.27 3.08 -6.45
C LYS A 32 -0.88 3.07 -4.97
N VAL A 33 0.13 3.84 -4.57
CA VAL A 33 0.53 3.94 -3.17
C VAL A 33 -0.55 4.71 -2.39
N GLN A 34 -1.21 4.02 -1.48
CA GLN A 34 -2.32 4.57 -0.70
C GLN A 34 -1.90 5.74 0.20
N PHE A 35 -0.74 5.61 0.85
CA PHE A 35 -0.19 6.62 1.76
C PHE A 35 1.26 6.92 1.39
N ASN A 36 1.47 8.07 0.74
CA ASN A 36 2.82 8.52 0.41
C ASN A 36 3.51 9.07 1.67
N HIS A 37 4.65 8.49 2.01
CA HIS A 37 5.50 9.01 3.08
C HIS A 37 6.11 10.38 2.71
N ARG A 38 6.40 11.17 3.73
CA ARG A 38 6.90 12.55 3.64
C ARG A 38 8.26 12.72 4.32
N THR A 39 9.03 11.63 4.41
CA THR A 39 10.37 11.60 5.03
C THR A 39 11.51 12.00 4.08
N GLY A 40 11.17 12.50 2.88
CA GLY A 40 12.14 12.88 1.86
C GLY A 40 12.92 11.68 1.34
N SER A 41 14.25 11.80 1.25
CA SER A 41 15.13 10.71 0.82
C SER A 41 15.38 9.65 1.90
N ARG A 42 14.92 9.87 3.14
CA ARG A 42 15.10 8.91 4.24
C ARG A 42 14.04 7.84 4.17
N CYS A 43 14.45 6.57 4.19
CA CYS A 43 13.53 5.47 4.45
C CYS A 43 13.05 5.49 5.91
N TYR A 44 12.01 4.73 6.25
CA TYR A 44 11.45 4.68 7.60
C TYR A 44 12.49 4.36 8.68
N ILE A 45 13.42 3.44 8.41
CA ILE A 45 14.48 3.08 9.37
C ILE A 45 15.40 4.28 9.63
N ALA A 46 15.83 4.98 8.58
CA ALA A 46 16.69 6.15 8.72
C ALA A 46 15.96 7.30 9.42
N GLN A 47 14.67 7.50 9.14
CA GLN A 47 13.87 8.52 9.81
C GLN A 47 13.65 8.18 11.30
N LEU A 48 13.38 6.92 11.65
CA LEU A 48 13.34 6.47 13.05
C LEU A 48 14.63 6.80 13.81
N HIS A 49 15.78 6.56 13.19
CA HIS A 49 17.06 6.93 13.78
C HIS A 49 17.19 8.43 14.02
N ALA A 50 16.69 9.26 13.10
CA ALA A 50 16.67 10.72 13.27
C ALA A 50 15.71 11.19 14.37
N LEU A 51 14.68 10.40 14.70
CA LEU A 51 13.70 10.71 15.74
C LEU A 51 14.10 10.21 17.12
N ARG A 52 15.23 9.50 17.27
CA ARG A 52 15.73 9.03 18.57
C ARG A 52 15.86 10.16 19.59
N ASP A 53 16.18 11.36 19.13
CA ASP A 53 16.30 12.49 20.03
C ASP A 53 14.96 13.06 20.50
N LYS A 54 13.90 12.86 19.72
CA LYS A 54 12.53 13.30 20.03
C LYS A 54 11.84 12.36 21.02
N TYR A 55 12.14 11.06 20.91
CA TYR A 55 11.51 9.99 21.69
C TYR A 55 12.53 9.32 22.63
N LYS A 56 13.30 10.12 23.38
CA LYS A 56 14.30 9.59 24.33
C LYS A 56 13.66 8.96 25.56
N ASP A 57 12.58 9.58 26.02
CA ASP A 57 11.97 9.27 27.32
C ASP A 57 10.82 8.26 27.19
N GLU A 58 10.14 8.24 26.05
CA GLU A 58 9.00 7.39 25.77
C GLU A 58 9.04 6.88 24.32
N ASP A 59 8.83 5.57 24.15
CA ASP A 59 8.78 4.96 22.82
C ASP A 59 7.53 5.44 22.07
N PRO A 60 7.67 5.88 20.81
CA PRO A 60 6.56 6.43 20.06
C PRO A 60 5.53 5.36 19.73
N THR A 61 4.26 5.72 19.85
CA THR A 61 3.16 4.86 19.44
C THR A 61 3.14 4.67 17.90
N PRO A 62 2.57 3.55 17.41
CA PRO A 62 2.35 3.32 15.98
C PRO A 62 1.65 4.49 15.27
N LEU A 63 0.66 5.10 15.93
CA LEU A 63 -0.11 6.23 15.40
C LEU A 63 0.76 7.49 15.30
N GLU A 64 1.58 7.78 16.30
CA GLU A 64 2.51 8.91 16.25
C GLU A 64 3.54 8.75 15.13
N LEU A 65 4.10 7.56 14.97
CA LEU A 65 5.01 7.26 13.86
C LEU A 65 4.31 7.37 12.50
N PHE A 66 3.05 6.96 12.41
CA PHE A 66 2.26 7.10 11.19
C PHE A 66 2.08 8.59 10.84
N LYS A 67 1.70 9.42 11.81
CA LYS A 67 1.60 10.88 11.65
C LYS A 67 2.95 11.46 11.23
N GLU A 68 4.02 11.15 11.97
CA GLU A 68 5.37 11.65 11.74
C GLU A 68 5.90 11.32 10.33
N PHE A 69 5.58 10.14 9.80
CA PHE A 69 6.07 9.70 8.49
C PHE A 69 5.23 10.16 7.30
N HIS A 70 3.97 10.55 7.50
CA HIS A 70 3.07 10.94 6.42
C HIS A 70 2.70 12.44 6.44
N SER A 71 3.13 13.16 7.47
CA SER A 71 3.05 14.62 7.57
C SER A 71 4.33 15.28 7.07
N SER A 72 4.22 16.41 6.38
CA SER A 72 5.40 17.24 6.16
C SER A 72 5.73 18.03 7.42
N GLN A 73 6.83 17.70 8.10
CA GLN A 73 7.30 18.47 9.26
C GLN A 73 7.67 19.91 8.91
N LYS A 74 8.07 20.16 7.66
CA LYS A 74 8.49 21.48 7.21
C LYS A 74 7.30 22.42 6.94
N THR A 75 6.22 21.88 6.39
CA THR A 75 5.07 22.70 5.95
C THR A 75 3.80 22.44 6.73
N GLY A 76 3.79 21.47 7.64
CA GLY A 76 2.58 20.98 8.30
C GLY A 76 1.59 20.30 7.36
N PHE A 77 1.95 20.10 6.08
CA PHE A 77 1.02 19.57 5.09
C PHE A 77 0.72 18.10 5.34
N ILE A 78 -0.58 17.80 5.49
CA ILE A 78 -1.13 16.45 5.55
C ILE A 78 -2.08 16.28 4.37
N SER A 79 -1.91 15.20 3.60
CA SER A 79 -2.80 14.92 2.48
C SER A 79 -4.17 14.46 2.98
N LYS A 80 -5.25 14.80 2.25
CA LYS A 80 -6.62 14.34 2.57
C LYS A 80 -6.75 12.85 2.90
N PRO A 81 -6.17 11.90 2.13
CA PRO A 81 -6.28 10.47 2.48
C PRO A 81 -5.56 10.12 3.79
N VAL A 82 -4.42 10.76 4.08
CA VAL A 82 -3.69 10.57 5.34
C VAL A 82 -4.47 11.14 6.53
N GLN A 83 -5.06 12.34 6.38
CA GLN A 83 -5.88 12.93 7.42
C GLN A 83 -7.09 12.03 7.74
N LYS A 84 -7.82 11.59 6.72
CA LYS A 84 -8.95 10.66 6.90
C LYS A 84 -8.54 9.36 7.58
N ALA A 85 -7.33 8.86 7.29
CA ALA A 85 -6.79 7.68 7.95
C ALA A 85 -6.48 7.94 9.43
N ILE A 86 -5.89 9.08 9.76
CA ILE A 86 -5.65 9.50 11.14
C ILE A 86 -6.97 9.63 11.91
N ASP A 87 -7.93 10.37 11.37
CA ASP A 87 -9.24 10.59 11.99
C ASP A 87 -9.95 9.25 12.24
N HIS A 88 -9.83 8.29 11.32
CA HIS A 88 -10.40 6.95 11.48
C HIS A 88 -9.69 6.13 12.57
N MET A 89 -8.36 6.19 12.65
CA MET A 89 -7.60 5.54 13.73
C MET A 89 -7.96 6.12 15.10
N GLU A 90 -8.10 7.44 15.20
CA GLU A 90 -8.48 8.15 16.44
C GLU A 90 -9.92 7.80 16.84
N ALA A 91 -10.88 7.84 15.90
CA ALA A 91 -12.26 7.47 16.16
C ALA A 91 -12.40 6.01 16.63
N MET A 92 -11.60 5.08 16.09
CA MET A 92 -11.57 3.71 16.57
C MET A 92 -11.14 3.62 18.04
N MET A 93 -10.20 4.45 18.47
CA MET A 93 -9.70 4.49 19.85
C MET A 93 -10.65 5.23 20.81
N ASP A 94 -11.42 6.19 20.32
CA ASP A 94 -12.35 6.98 21.13
C ASP A 94 -13.72 6.31 21.33
N ASN A 95 -14.04 5.26 20.56
CA ASN A 95 -15.31 4.55 20.70
C ASN A 95 -15.43 3.90 22.09
N PRO A 96 -16.60 4.03 22.76
CA PRO A 96 -16.82 3.39 24.06
C PRO A 96 -16.72 1.87 23.89
N VAL A 97 -15.85 1.27 24.69
CA VAL A 97 -15.60 -0.16 24.70
C VAL A 97 -16.81 -0.85 25.34
N GLU A 98 -17.39 -1.85 24.68
CA GLU A 98 -18.44 -2.66 25.30
C GLU A 98 -17.92 -3.32 26.57
N GLU A 99 -18.77 -3.41 27.60
CA GLU A 99 -18.41 -3.90 28.93
C GLU A 99 -17.77 -5.30 28.83
N GLY A 100 -16.46 -5.38 29.07
CA GLY A 100 -15.67 -6.62 29.01
C GLY A 100 -14.69 -6.76 27.83
N GLN A 101 -14.65 -5.81 26.88
CA GLN A 101 -13.60 -5.75 25.85
C GLN A 101 -12.42 -4.85 26.28
N GLU A 102 -11.24 -5.10 25.73
CA GLU A 102 -10.08 -4.23 25.89
C GLU A 102 -10.14 -3.13 24.82
N PRO A 103 -9.85 -1.85 25.16
CA PRO A 103 -9.82 -0.79 24.17
C PRO A 103 -8.89 -1.14 23.00
N PRO A 104 -9.27 -0.79 21.76
CA PRO A 104 -8.46 -1.11 20.59
C PRO A 104 -7.09 -0.42 20.70
N SER A 105 -6.02 -1.22 20.64
CA SER A 105 -4.66 -0.70 20.69
C SER A 105 -4.32 0.12 19.44
N THR A 106 -3.37 1.05 19.58
CA THR A 106 -2.82 1.84 18.47
C THR A 106 -2.28 0.96 17.34
N GLU A 107 -1.71 -0.21 17.66
CA GLU A 107 -1.24 -1.17 16.66
C GLU A 107 -2.42 -1.76 15.86
N SER A 108 -3.51 -2.13 16.55
CA SER A 108 -4.71 -2.68 15.93
C SER A 108 -5.37 -1.66 14.98
N ALA A 109 -5.52 -0.41 15.44
CA ALA A 109 -6.05 0.68 14.64
C ALA A 109 -5.20 0.93 13.39
N VAL A 110 -3.87 1.02 13.53
CA VAL A 110 -2.96 1.20 12.37
C VAL A 110 -3.05 0.02 11.41
N ARG A 111 -3.15 -1.22 11.91
CA ARG A 111 -3.27 -2.41 11.07
C ARG A 111 -4.57 -2.41 10.26
N GLU A 112 -5.67 -2.00 10.85
CA GLU A 112 -6.98 -1.92 10.17
C GLU A 112 -6.97 -0.87 9.06
N VAL A 113 -6.41 0.32 9.31
CA VAL A 113 -6.45 1.43 8.34
C VAL A 113 -5.41 1.29 7.25
N VAL A 114 -4.17 0.92 7.61
CA VAL A 114 -3.08 0.75 6.64
C VAL A 114 -3.27 -0.54 5.84
N ARG A 115 -3.99 -1.53 6.39
CA ARG A 115 -4.26 -2.87 5.83
C ARG A 115 -3.03 -3.72 5.51
N SER A 116 -1.84 -3.11 5.42
CA SER A 116 -0.55 -3.73 5.18
C SER A 116 0.28 -3.78 6.46
N ASN A 117 0.86 -4.94 6.76
CA ASN A 117 1.77 -5.12 7.88
C ASN A 117 3.20 -4.58 7.59
N THR A 118 3.45 -4.08 6.38
CA THR A 118 4.79 -3.59 5.98
C THR A 118 5.22 -2.37 6.78
N PHE A 119 4.28 -1.46 7.07
CA PHE A 119 4.53 -0.29 7.89
C PHE A 119 4.96 -0.68 9.31
N LEU A 120 4.11 -1.44 10.03
CA LEU A 120 4.39 -1.89 11.40
C LEU A 120 5.71 -2.67 11.52
N ARG A 121 6.04 -3.48 10.50
CA ARG A 121 7.34 -4.16 10.40
C ARG A 121 8.51 -3.20 10.22
N ALA A 122 8.37 -2.23 9.30
CA ALA A 122 9.42 -1.28 8.99
C ALA A 122 9.73 -0.36 10.17
N VAL A 123 8.70 -0.04 10.96
CA VAL A 123 8.85 0.78 12.16
C VAL A 123 9.24 0.00 13.42
N GLY A 124 9.41 -1.31 13.29
CA GLY A 124 9.92 -2.17 14.38
C GLY A 124 8.89 -2.60 15.41
N ILE A 125 7.61 -2.34 15.19
CA ILE A 125 6.52 -2.61 16.16
C ILE A 125 6.03 -4.06 16.06
N SER A 126 5.84 -4.59 14.84
CA SER A 126 5.43 -5.99 14.71
C SER A 126 6.64 -6.93 14.81
N SER A 127 6.79 -7.61 15.94
CA SER A 127 7.88 -8.56 16.16
C SER A 127 7.51 -9.96 15.65
N LYS A 128 8.16 -10.41 14.57
CA LYS A 128 8.65 -11.80 14.55
C LYS A 128 10.16 -11.71 14.78
N LYS A 129 10.61 -12.30 15.89
CA LYS A 129 11.98 -12.23 16.42
C LYS A 129 13.01 -12.38 15.29
N ARG A 130 13.80 -11.33 15.02
CA ARG A 130 14.84 -11.33 13.96
C ARG A 130 16.02 -12.24 14.33
N SER A 131 15.81 -13.55 14.28
CA SER A 131 16.88 -14.55 14.13
C SER A 131 17.23 -14.70 12.64
N ARG A 132 18.42 -15.19 12.28
CA ARG A 132 18.75 -15.52 10.87
C ARG A 132 17.77 -16.54 10.26
N VAL A 133 17.18 -17.41 11.09
CA VAL A 133 16.08 -18.32 10.71
C VAL A 133 14.79 -17.53 10.38
N SER A 134 14.60 -16.38 11.02
CA SER A 134 13.42 -15.53 10.87
C SER A 134 13.28 -14.85 9.50
N ARG A 135 14.39 -14.64 8.79
CA ARG A 135 14.33 -14.04 7.44
C ARG A 135 13.80 -15.01 6.39
N SER A 136 14.12 -16.30 6.53
CA SER A 136 13.63 -17.36 5.65
C SER A 136 12.12 -17.56 5.82
N CYS A 137 11.63 -17.64 7.06
CA CYS A 137 10.19 -17.75 7.30
C CYS A 137 9.43 -16.45 6.97
N GLN A 138 10.03 -15.27 7.11
CA GLN A 138 9.41 -14.03 6.63
C GLN A 138 9.26 -14.01 5.10
N PHE A 139 10.25 -14.50 4.35
CA PHE A 139 10.15 -14.63 2.90
C PHE A 139 9.05 -15.62 2.52
N GLN A 140 8.98 -16.77 3.20
CA GLN A 140 7.93 -17.76 2.99
C GLN A 140 6.52 -17.20 3.29
N ASP A 141 6.35 -16.52 4.43
CA ASP A 141 5.10 -15.85 4.80
C ASP A 141 4.68 -14.84 3.72
N LEU A 142 5.60 -13.98 3.27
CA LEU A 142 5.34 -12.99 2.21
C LEU A 142 5.00 -13.64 0.86
N THR A 143 5.69 -14.72 0.49
CA THR A 143 5.38 -15.45 -0.75
C THR A 143 4.01 -16.12 -0.68
N TRP A 144 3.61 -16.59 0.50
CA TRP A 144 2.32 -17.20 0.73
C TRP A 144 1.19 -16.16 0.70
N GLU A 145 1.37 -15.02 1.36
CA GLU A 145 0.43 -13.89 1.29
C GLU A 145 0.26 -13.40 -0.17
N LEU A 146 1.36 -13.24 -0.92
CA LEU A 146 1.32 -12.87 -2.33
C LEU A 146 0.60 -13.90 -3.19
N TYR A 147 0.78 -15.19 -2.90
CA TYR A 147 0.09 -16.27 -3.61
C TYR A 147 -1.42 -16.20 -3.37
N LEU A 148 -1.85 -16.07 -2.11
CA LEU A 148 -3.27 -15.92 -1.76
C LEU A 148 -3.89 -14.68 -2.39
N GLU A 149 -3.17 -13.56 -2.44
CA GLU A 149 -3.65 -12.34 -3.08
C GLU A 149 -3.81 -12.53 -4.60
N LYS A 150 -2.89 -13.23 -5.26
CA LYS A 150 -3.02 -13.58 -6.68
C LYS A 150 -4.23 -14.46 -6.95
N VAL A 151 -4.45 -15.49 -6.13
CA VAL A 151 -5.63 -16.37 -6.26
C VAL A 151 -6.92 -15.57 -6.12
N LYS A 152 -7.06 -14.76 -5.06
CA LYS A 152 -8.24 -13.91 -4.86
C LYS A 152 -8.46 -12.93 -6.00
N ARG A 153 -7.39 -12.35 -6.54
CA ARG A 153 -7.46 -11.45 -7.70
C ARG A 153 -7.95 -12.19 -8.94
N ASP A 154 -7.51 -13.42 -9.15
CA ASP A 154 -7.89 -14.22 -10.32
C ASP A 154 -9.35 -14.69 -10.21
N GLU A 155 -9.81 -15.10 -9.02
CA GLU A 155 -11.24 -15.36 -8.74
C GLU A 155 -12.12 -14.12 -8.99
N LEU A 156 -11.66 -12.94 -8.56
CA LEU A 156 -12.38 -11.69 -8.80
C LEU A 156 -12.44 -11.36 -10.30
N ARG A 157 -11.36 -11.61 -11.04
CA ARG A 157 -11.33 -11.44 -12.51
C ARG A 157 -12.34 -12.34 -13.20
N GLU A 158 -12.38 -13.61 -12.82
CA GLU A 158 -13.35 -14.57 -13.37
C GLU A 158 -14.79 -14.15 -13.09
N THR A 159 -15.06 -13.67 -11.86
CA THR A 159 -16.38 -13.14 -11.49
C THR A 159 -16.78 -11.95 -12.37
N ILE A 160 -15.86 -11.02 -12.63
CA ILE A 160 -16.10 -9.85 -13.48
C ILE A 160 -16.38 -10.29 -14.93
N GLU A 161 -15.63 -11.26 -15.45
CA GLU A 161 -15.84 -11.79 -16.80
C GLU A 161 -17.21 -12.47 -16.94
N GLN A 162 -17.61 -13.26 -15.93
CA GLN A 162 -18.91 -13.91 -15.89
C GLN A 162 -20.05 -12.89 -15.85
N GLN A 163 -19.92 -11.83 -15.04
CA GLN A 163 -20.91 -10.75 -14.99
C GLN A 163 -21.01 -10.01 -16.33
N ASN A 164 -19.89 -9.79 -17.02
CA ASN A 164 -19.89 -9.16 -18.34
C ASN A 164 -20.59 -10.01 -19.41
N LEU A 165 -20.42 -11.33 -19.37
CA LEU A 165 -21.14 -12.26 -20.25
C LEU A 165 -22.66 -12.21 -20.01
N GLN A 166 -23.08 -12.27 -18.75
CA GLN A 166 -24.51 -12.16 -18.39
C GLN A 166 -25.11 -10.83 -18.86
N LEU A 167 -24.38 -9.72 -18.70
CA LEU A 167 -24.81 -8.42 -19.20
C LEU A 167 -24.91 -8.38 -20.73
N ALA A 168 -24.02 -9.05 -21.45
CA ALA A 168 -24.06 -9.12 -22.90
C ALA A 168 -25.29 -9.92 -23.40
N ASP A 169 -25.59 -11.05 -22.77
CA ASP A 169 -26.76 -11.87 -23.09
C ASP A 169 -28.07 -11.13 -22.83
N LEU A 170 -28.19 -10.47 -21.66
CA LEU A 170 -29.36 -9.64 -21.34
C LEU A 170 -29.55 -8.50 -22.35
N ARG A 171 -28.46 -7.85 -22.76
CA ARG A 171 -28.51 -6.81 -23.81
C ARG A 171 -29.00 -7.40 -25.13
N LYS A 172 -28.49 -8.55 -25.54
CA LYS A 172 -28.90 -9.22 -26.78
C LYS A 172 -30.41 -9.56 -26.76
N ILE A 173 -30.89 -10.18 -25.68
CA ILE A 173 -32.31 -10.50 -25.50
C ILE A 173 -33.16 -9.22 -25.57
N SER A 174 -32.71 -8.12 -24.96
CA SER A 174 -33.44 -6.85 -24.99
C SER A 174 -33.55 -6.26 -26.40
N VAL A 175 -32.48 -6.35 -27.21
CA VAL A 175 -32.49 -5.87 -28.60
C VAL A 175 -33.43 -6.72 -29.44
N GLU A 176 -33.32 -8.05 -29.35
CA GLU A 176 -34.20 -8.99 -30.07
C GLU A 176 -35.69 -8.77 -29.71
N ALA A 177 -35.98 -8.53 -28.43
CA ALA A 177 -37.34 -8.21 -27.98
C ALA A 177 -37.85 -6.86 -28.54
N THR A 178 -36.98 -5.86 -28.71
CA THR A 178 -37.36 -4.58 -29.34
C THR A 178 -37.55 -4.69 -30.85
N GLU A 179 -36.79 -5.55 -31.53
CA GLU A 179 -36.91 -5.79 -32.97
C GLU A 179 -38.18 -6.59 -33.30
N ALA A 180 -38.49 -7.63 -32.51
CA ALA A 180 -39.74 -8.39 -32.65
C ALA A 180 -40.99 -7.52 -32.47
N ARG A 181 -40.94 -6.52 -31.59
CA ARG A 181 -42.05 -5.54 -31.43
C ARG A 181 -42.20 -4.64 -32.65
N ARG A 182 -41.12 -4.27 -33.34
CA ARG A 182 -41.17 -3.41 -34.53
C ARG A 182 -41.72 -4.13 -35.76
N THR A 183 -41.43 -5.42 -35.92
CA THR A 183 -41.93 -6.22 -37.07
C THR A 183 -43.40 -6.60 -36.98
N THR A 184 -44.00 -6.54 -35.79
CA THR A 184 -45.42 -6.87 -35.58
C THR A 184 -46.36 -5.66 -35.77
N THR A 185 -45.82 -4.45 -35.99
CA THR A 185 -46.59 -3.20 -36.16
C THR A 185 -46.51 -2.64 -37.59
N ALA A 186 -46.09 -3.45 -38.58
CA ALA A 186 -46.15 -3.12 -40.01
C ALA A 186 -47.18 -4.03 -40.71
#